data_AF-A0A7W7GM63-F1
#
_entry.id   AF-A0A7W7GM63-F1
#
_cell.length_a   1.000
_cell.length_b   1.000
_cell.length_c   1.000
_cell.angle_alpha   90.00
_cell.angle_beta   90.00
_cell.angle_gamma   90.00
#
_symmetry.space_group_name_H-M   'P 1'
#
loop_
_entity.id
_entity.type
_entity.pdbx_description
1 polymer ?
#
loop_
_entity_poly.entity_id
_entity_poly.type
_entity_poly.pdbx_seq_one_letter_code
_entity_poly.pdbx_strand_id
1 'polypeptide(L)'
;MIDEALFTPSTATWSGTCAFRLLPDHELSPAPATASTRGVAEGVAWTLDYVWLHPEDGVQEGHLVVGGPREDGTVTAGWVDSWHQKDEIALLAGTSACPGDRTGEHSEAATGAGAVQVAMGHSGWGWRIEVFRSDDALRLRMYNVVPKGVEGVEGVDAGPYLVMDAAWEPVRA
;
A
#
# COMPACT_ATOMS: atom_id res chain seq x y z
N MET A 1 9.49 22.56 4.91
CA MET A 1 10.01 22.16 3.59
C MET A 1 9.65 20.71 3.42
N ILE A 2 8.70 20.41 2.53
CA ILE A 2 8.41 19.03 2.13
C ILE A 2 9.68 18.53 1.47
N ASP A 3 10.15 17.34 1.87
CA ASP A 3 11.32 16.74 1.24
C ASP A 3 10.92 16.26 -0.16
N GLU A 4 11.26 17.05 -1.18
CA GLU A 4 10.97 16.79 -2.60
C GLU A 4 11.60 15.48 -3.10
N ALA A 5 12.64 14.97 -2.43
CA ALA A 5 13.27 13.70 -2.78
C ALA A 5 12.31 12.52 -2.56
N LEU A 6 11.38 12.62 -1.59
CA LEU A 6 10.43 11.55 -1.25
C LEU A 6 9.40 11.28 -2.34
N PHE A 7 9.15 12.30 -3.15
CA PHE A 7 8.15 12.26 -4.20
C PHE A 7 8.75 12.41 -5.60
N THR A 8 10.08 12.33 -5.74
CA THR A 8 10.73 12.44 -7.04
C THR A 8 10.22 11.32 -7.95
N PRO A 9 9.42 11.60 -8.98
CA PRO A 9 8.72 10.58 -9.73
C PRO A 9 9.72 9.83 -10.62
N SER A 10 10.22 8.68 -10.15
CA SER A 10 11.19 7.86 -10.88
C SER A 10 10.51 6.67 -11.56
N THR A 11 10.99 6.35 -12.76
CA THR A 11 10.57 5.15 -13.49
C THR A 11 11.51 4.01 -13.13
N ALA A 12 10.99 2.94 -12.58
CA ALA A 12 11.75 1.77 -12.17
C ALA A 12 10.91 0.50 -12.28
N THR A 13 11.58 -0.62 -12.56
CA THR A 13 11.01 -1.97 -12.50
C THR A 13 11.58 -2.71 -11.30
N TRP A 14 10.76 -3.50 -10.64
CA TRP A 14 11.06 -4.11 -9.36
C TRP A 14 10.70 -5.61 -9.39
N SER A 15 11.50 -6.43 -8.71
CA SER A 15 11.27 -7.87 -8.56
C SER A 15 11.44 -8.28 -7.11
N GLY A 16 10.66 -9.25 -6.65
CA GLY A 16 10.65 -9.65 -5.25
C GLY A 16 9.53 -10.62 -4.93
N THR A 17 8.92 -10.45 -3.75
CA THR A 17 7.89 -11.35 -3.22
C THR A 17 6.69 -10.58 -2.72
N CYS A 18 5.51 -11.18 -2.85
CA CYS A 18 4.28 -10.75 -2.21
C CYS A 18 3.74 -11.91 -1.38
N ALA A 19 3.56 -11.68 -0.08
CA ALA A 19 2.95 -12.66 0.82
C ALA A 19 1.50 -12.27 1.10
N PHE A 20 0.60 -13.23 1.02
CA PHE A 20 -0.85 -13.03 1.20
C PHE A 20 -1.42 -13.99 2.23
N ARG A 21 -2.43 -13.54 2.99
CA ARG A 21 -3.30 -14.38 3.80
C ARG A 21 -4.73 -13.83 3.78
N LEU A 22 -5.71 -14.73 3.94
CA LEU A 22 -7.12 -14.33 3.94
C LEU A 22 -7.59 -13.84 5.32
N LEU A 23 -7.24 -14.56 6.38
CA LEU A 23 -7.67 -14.29 7.76
C LEU A 23 -6.47 -13.99 8.67
N PRO A 24 -6.67 -13.34 9.83
CA PRO A 24 -5.59 -12.94 10.72
C PRO A 24 -4.78 -14.11 11.32
N ASP A 25 -5.38 -15.28 11.44
CA ASP A 25 -4.79 -16.51 11.98
C ASP A 25 -4.15 -17.39 10.89
N HIS A 26 -4.45 -17.13 9.61
CA HIS A 26 -3.79 -17.78 8.50
C HIS A 26 -2.32 -17.33 8.41
N GLU A 27 -1.44 -18.26 8.05
CA GLU A 27 -0.06 -17.92 7.71
C GLU A 27 -0.01 -17.11 6.41
N LEU A 28 0.93 -16.16 6.36
CA LEU A 28 1.25 -15.46 5.11
C LEU A 28 1.93 -16.43 4.15
N SER A 29 1.36 -16.61 2.97
CA SER A 29 1.92 -17.43 1.90
C SER A 29 2.72 -16.55 0.93
N PRO A 30 4.07 -16.56 0.97
CA PRO A 30 4.90 -15.78 0.06
C PRO A 30 4.91 -16.40 -1.35
N ALA A 31 4.85 -15.54 -2.37
CA ALA A 31 5.03 -15.92 -3.77
C ALA A 31 5.84 -14.87 -4.54
N PRO A 32 6.46 -15.21 -5.67
CA PRO A 32 7.12 -14.24 -6.53
C PRO A 32 6.17 -13.13 -6.98
N ALA A 33 6.68 -11.91 -7.03
CA ALA A 33 5.93 -10.72 -7.42
C ALA A 33 6.82 -9.73 -8.18
N THR A 34 6.20 -8.90 -9.01
CA THR A 34 6.88 -7.83 -9.74
C THR A 34 6.12 -6.53 -9.57
N ALA A 35 6.81 -5.40 -9.72
CA ALA A 35 6.17 -4.10 -9.72
C ALA A 35 6.87 -3.14 -10.68
N SER A 36 6.18 -2.06 -11.05
CA SER A 36 6.78 -0.91 -11.72
C SER A 36 6.26 0.38 -11.12
N THR A 37 7.15 1.35 -10.95
CA THR A 37 6.79 2.72 -10.57
C THR A 37 7.02 3.67 -11.72
N ARG A 38 6.20 4.70 -11.84
CA ARG A 38 6.34 5.73 -12.88
C ARG A 38 5.85 7.09 -12.42
N GLY A 39 6.56 8.15 -12.78
CA GLY A 39 6.05 9.51 -12.68
C GLY A 39 5.02 9.85 -13.75
N VAL A 40 3.91 10.49 -13.36
CA VAL A 40 2.81 10.86 -14.25
C VAL A 40 2.38 12.32 -14.02
N ALA A 41 1.58 12.86 -14.94
CA ALA A 41 1.07 14.24 -14.88
C ALA A 41 2.19 15.27 -14.61
N GLU A 42 3.26 15.20 -15.42
CA GLU A 42 4.46 16.07 -15.28
C GLU A 42 5.10 16.03 -13.88
N GLY A 43 4.94 14.90 -13.19
CA GLY A 43 5.53 14.64 -11.89
C GLY A 43 4.71 15.09 -10.70
N VAL A 44 3.48 15.57 -10.92
CA VAL A 44 2.52 15.91 -9.86
C VAL A 44 2.00 14.64 -9.14
N ALA A 45 2.10 13.48 -9.80
CA ALA A 45 1.72 12.20 -9.24
C ALA A 45 2.67 11.09 -9.69
N TRP A 46 2.58 9.92 -9.07
CA TRP A 46 3.24 8.70 -9.52
C TRP A 46 2.32 7.50 -9.40
N THR A 47 2.63 6.45 -10.16
CA THR A 47 1.91 5.19 -10.15
C THR A 47 2.77 4.06 -9.64
N LEU A 48 2.11 3.05 -9.05
CA LEU A 48 2.63 1.74 -8.73
C LEU A 48 1.72 0.71 -9.39
N ASP A 49 2.24 0.00 -10.38
CA ASP A 49 1.64 -1.21 -10.93
C ASP A 49 2.31 -2.41 -10.27
N TYR A 50 1.55 -3.40 -9.80
CA TYR A 50 2.09 -4.59 -9.17
C TYR A 50 1.36 -5.85 -9.62
N VAL A 51 2.12 -6.95 -9.68
CA VAL A 51 1.63 -8.29 -10.01
C VAL A 51 1.98 -9.20 -8.85
N TRP A 52 1.00 -9.96 -8.38
CA TRP A 52 1.13 -10.90 -7.26
C TRP A 52 0.39 -12.21 -7.56
N LEU A 53 0.62 -13.24 -6.74
CA LEU A 53 0.01 -14.56 -6.91
C LEU A 53 -0.93 -14.85 -5.74
N HIS A 54 -2.24 -14.94 -6.02
CA HIS A 54 -3.21 -15.49 -5.07
C HIS A 54 -3.02 -17.01 -5.01
N PRO A 55 -2.97 -17.62 -3.80
CA PRO A 55 -2.70 -19.05 -3.65
C PRO A 55 -3.74 -19.96 -4.35
N GLU A 56 -4.97 -19.49 -4.53
CA GLU A 56 -6.05 -20.28 -5.16
C GLU A 56 -6.48 -19.74 -6.54
N ASP A 57 -6.40 -18.42 -6.74
CA ASP A 57 -6.96 -17.75 -7.94
C ASP A 57 -5.90 -17.36 -8.96
N GLY A 58 -4.63 -17.68 -8.69
CA GLY A 58 -3.52 -17.41 -9.60
C GLY A 58 -3.13 -15.94 -9.67
N VAL A 59 -2.64 -15.53 -10.83
CA VAL A 59 -2.02 -14.20 -11.02
C VAL A 59 -3.06 -13.10 -10.85
N GLN A 60 -2.71 -12.09 -10.07
CA GLN A 60 -3.49 -10.90 -9.79
C GLN A 60 -2.66 -9.65 -10.07
N GLU A 61 -3.36 -8.56 -10.37
CA GLU A 61 -2.76 -7.28 -10.70
C GLU A 61 -3.43 -6.17 -9.90
N GLY A 62 -2.66 -5.15 -9.56
CA GLY A 62 -3.21 -3.94 -8.99
C GLY A 62 -2.45 -2.69 -9.37
N HIS A 63 -3.10 -1.57 -9.15
CA HIS A 63 -2.65 -0.25 -9.53
C HIS A 63 -2.93 0.74 -8.40
N LEU A 64 -1.95 1.60 -8.13
CA LEU A 64 -2.10 2.74 -7.24
C LEU A 64 -1.61 3.98 -7.98
N VAL A 65 -2.40 5.06 -7.98
CA VAL A 65 -1.96 6.40 -8.35
C VAL A 65 -1.94 7.27 -7.11
N VAL A 66 -0.80 7.88 -6.80
CA VAL A 66 -0.60 8.70 -5.61
C VAL A 66 -0.28 10.13 -6.02
N GLY A 67 -1.12 11.07 -5.59
CA GLY A 67 -0.89 12.51 -5.80
C GLY A 67 0.17 13.07 -4.85
N GLY A 68 0.85 14.13 -5.29
CA GLY A 68 1.81 14.87 -4.47
C GLY A 68 1.25 15.29 -3.11
N PRO A 69 2.06 15.25 -2.04
CA PRO A 69 1.63 15.71 -0.73
C PRO A 69 1.32 17.20 -0.76
N ARG A 70 0.26 17.60 -0.07
CA ARG A 70 -0.08 19.00 0.19
C ARG A 70 0.87 19.60 1.23
N GLU A 71 0.81 20.92 1.42
CA GLU A 71 1.61 21.64 2.42
C GLU A 71 1.50 21.08 3.84
N ASP A 72 0.35 20.50 4.18
CA ASP A 72 0.05 19.86 5.47
C ASP A 72 0.44 18.37 5.53
N GLY A 73 1.06 17.83 4.48
CA GLY A 73 1.45 16.42 4.37
C GLY A 73 0.31 15.48 3.95
N THR A 74 -0.88 16.00 3.67
CA THR A 74 -2.02 15.20 3.19
C THR A 74 -1.77 14.71 1.76
N VAL A 75 -2.11 13.45 1.51
CA VAL A 75 -2.00 12.80 0.20
C VAL A 75 -3.32 12.11 -0.13
N THR A 76 -3.66 12.09 -1.41
CA THR A 76 -4.78 11.33 -1.98
C THR A 76 -4.27 10.28 -2.93
N ALA A 77 -4.92 9.12 -2.95
CA ALA A 77 -4.59 8.06 -3.90
C ALA A 77 -5.86 7.42 -4.50
N GLY A 78 -5.70 6.87 -5.71
CA GLY A 78 -6.67 5.95 -6.31
C GLY A 78 -6.08 4.55 -6.34
N TRP A 79 -6.81 3.54 -5.86
CA TRP A 79 -6.40 2.14 -5.83
C TRP A 79 -7.40 1.25 -6.56
N VAL A 80 -6.87 0.28 -7.30
CA VAL A 80 -7.64 -0.84 -7.86
C VAL A 80 -6.77 -2.09 -7.79
N ASP A 81 -7.42 -3.24 -7.61
CA ASP A 81 -6.78 -4.56 -7.50
C ASP A 81 -7.80 -5.59 -7.99
N SER A 82 -7.34 -6.52 -8.82
CA SER A 82 -8.19 -7.49 -9.52
C SER A 82 -8.89 -8.48 -8.58
N TRP A 83 -8.50 -8.54 -7.31
CA TRP A 83 -9.02 -9.49 -6.34
C TRP A 83 -9.71 -8.85 -5.13
N HIS A 84 -9.11 -7.84 -4.50
CA HIS A 84 -9.57 -7.34 -3.18
C HIS A 84 -10.90 -6.58 -3.21
N GLN A 85 -11.10 -5.70 -4.19
CA GLN A 85 -12.21 -4.73 -4.21
C GLN A 85 -13.06 -4.81 -5.48
N LYS A 86 -12.99 -5.96 -6.17
CA LYS A 86 -13.51 -6.26 -7.53
C LYS A 86 -14.55 -5.23 -8.04
N ASP A 87 -14.22 -4.63 -9.17
CA ASP A 87 -15.04 -3.70 -9.98
C ASP A 87 -15.10 -2.22 -9.55
N GLU A 88 -14.48 -1.83 -8.42
CA GLU A 88 -14.43 -0.43 -7.96
C GLU A 88 -13.01 0.16 -7.91
N ILE A 89 -12.91 1.48 -8.18
CA ILE A 89 -11.71 2.25 -7.87
C ILE A 89 -11.90 2.87 -6.48
N ALA A 90 -11.04 2.49 -5.56
CA ALA A 90 -10.94 3.03 -4.23
C ALA A 90 -10.31 4.43 -4.24
N LEU A 91 -11.00 5.42 -3.66
CA LEU A 91 -10.41 6.72 -3.36
C LEU A 91 -9.93 6.72 -1.90
N LEU A 92 -8.64 6.94 -1.71
CA LEU A 92 -7.98 6.91 -0.42
C LEU A 92 -7.46 8.30 -0.05
N ALA A 93 -7.47 8.59 1.25
CA ALA A 93 -6.82 9.76 1.82
C ALA A 93 -5.87 9.32 2.92
N GLY A 94 -4.79 10.07 3.12
CA GLY A 94 -3.85 9.81 4.20
C GLY A 94 -2.74 10.83 4.26
N THR A 95 -1.59 10.40 4.76
CA THR A 95 -0.45 11.27 5.05
C THR A 95 0.84 10.70 4.46
N SER A 96 1.70 11.58 3.97
CA SER A 96 3.09 11.24 3.71
C SER A 96 3.86 11.40 5.01
N ALA A 97 4.71 10.44 5.36
CA ALA A 97 5.60 10.60 6.51
C ALA A 97 6.58 11.76 6.24
N CYS A 98 6.35 12.90 6.89
CA CYS A 98 7.37 13.92 7.05
C CYS A 98 8.41 13.42 8.06
N PRO A 99 9.72 13.56 7.81
CA PRO A 99 10.73 13.31 8.84
C PRO A 99 10.52 14.28 10.02
N GLY A 100 9.75 13.89 11.04
CA GLY A 100 9.52 14.75 12.19
C GLY A 100 8.27 14.48 13.04
N ASP A 101 7.19 13.94 12.48
CA ASP A 101 5.97 13.67 13.26
C ASP A 101 5.99 12.23 13.80
N ARG A 102 6.40 12.09 15.07
CA ARG A 102 6.69 10.81 15.74
C ARG A 102 5.74 10.51 16.90
N THR A 103 4.56 11.13 16.97
CA THR A 103 3.76 11.13 18.21
C THR A 103 2.29 10.69 18.09
N GLY A 104 1.87 10.08 16.98
CA GLY A 104 0.52 9.49 16.87
C GLY A 104 0.50 8.00 17.23
N GLU A 105 -0.60 7.52 17.83
CA GLU A 105 -0.94 6.09 18.07
C GLU A 105 -1.06 5.23 16.79
N HIS A 106 -0.60 5.77 15.66
CA HIS A 106 -0.55 5.13 14.35
C HIS A 106 0.85 5.32 13.78
N SER A 107 1.77 4.38 14.01
CA SER A 107 2.87 4.01 13.09
C SER A 107 4.05 3.39 13.86
N GLU A 108 4.09 2.05 13.89
CA GLU A 108 5.37 1.34 13.75
C GLU A 108 5.66 1.03 12.26
N ALA A 109 4.88 1.60 11.34
CA ALA A 109 4.78 1.14 9.97
C ALA A 109 4.65 2.33 8.99
N ALA A 110 5.74 3.09 8.88
CA ALA A 110 6.12 4.02 7.81
C ALA A 110 7.31 4.86 8.29
N THR A 111 8.28 4.26 8.98
CA THR A 111 9.42 4.98 9.55
C THR A 111 10.52 5.10 8.52
N GLY A 112 10.41 6.09 7.63
CA GLY A 112 11.46 6.37 6.66
C GLY A 112 11.09 7.51 5.73
N ALA A 113 12.11 8.24 5.28
CA ALA A 113 12.00 9.11 4.12
C ALA A 113 11.40 8.28 2.95
N GLY A 114 10.24 8.67 2.43
CA GLY A 114 9.62 8.03 1.24
C GLY A 114 8.42 7.14 1.55
N ALA A 115 7.90 7.18 2.78
CA ALA A 115 6.70 6.44 3.16
C ALA A 115 5.42 7.25 2.92
N VAL A 116 4.44 6.61 2.29
CA VAL A 116 3.06 7.09 2.11
C VAL A 116 2.14 6.11 2.83
N GLN A 117 1.24 6.62 3.65
CA GLN A 117 0.16 5.83 4.24
C GLN A 117 -1.16 6.43 3.79
N VAL A 118 -2.01 5.61 3.17
CA VAL A 118 -3.36 6.00 2.73
C VAL A 118 -4.39 5.00 3.24
N ALA A 119 -5.58 5.47 3.55
CA ALA A 119 -6.65 4.65 4.09
C ALA A 119 -8.00 5.02 3.48
N MET A 120 -8.95 4.08 3.55
CA MET A 120 -10.35 4.28 3.17
C MET A 120 -11.27 3.40 4.00
N GLY A 121 -12.56 3.73 4.00
CA GLY A 121 -13.63 2.78 4.32
C GLY A 121 -14.19 2.16 3.04
N HIS A 122 -14.48 0.86 3.04
CA HIS A 122 -15.16 0.14 1.97
C HIS A 122 -16.20 -0.85 2.54
N SER A 123 -17.47 -0.72 2.14
CA SER A 123 -18.54 -1.69 2.48
C SER A 123 -18.67 -2.03 3.98
N GLY A 124 -18.49 -1.03 4.86
CA GLY A 124 -18.52 -1.21 6.32
C GLY A 124 -17.23 -1.71 6.96
N TRP A 125 -16.26 -2.12 6.14
CA TRP A 125 -14.88 -2.44 6.51
C TRP A 125 -13.97 -1.27 6.19
N GLY A 126 -12.73 -1.31 6.67
CA GLY A 126 -11.71 -0.35 6.26
C GLY A 126 -10.54 -1.02 5.54
N TRP A 127 -9.83 -0.22 4.77
CA TRP A 127 -8.55 -0.56 4.16
C TRP A 127 -7.51 0.45 4.64
N ARG A 128 -6.32 -0.06 4.95
CA ARG A 128 -5.12 0.76 5.11
C ARG A 128 -4.03 0.21 4.19
N ILE A 129 -3.43 1.09 3.42
CA ILE A 129 -2.35 0.78 2.49
C ILE A 129 -1.15 1.64 2.86
N GLU A 130 -0.03 0.98 3.09
CA GLU A 130 1.25 1.61 3.37
C GLU A 130 2.19 1.30 2.21
N VAL A 131 2.79 2.34 1.65
CA VAL A 131 3.79 2.22 0.60
C VAL A 131 5.07 2.88 1.09
N PHE A 132 6.17 2.13 1.06
CA PHE A 132 7.49 2.66 1.33
C PHE A 132 8.33 2.54 0.07
N ARG A 133 8.98 3.63 -0.33
CA ARG A 133 9.89 3.63 -1.46
C ARG A 133 11.20 4.34 -1.13
N SER A 134 12.30 3.70 -1.48
CA SER A 134 13.64 4.29 -1.58
C SER A 134 14.26 3.93 -2.93
N ASP A 135 15.50 4.35 -3.19
CA ASP A 135 16.20 4.02 -4.44
C ASP A 135 16.51 2.52 -4.56
N ASP A 136 16.65 1.82 -3.44
CA ASP A 136 17.06 0.41 -3.39
C ASP A 136 15.94 -0.53 -2.92
N ALA A 137 14.78 -0.02 -2.50
CA ALA A 137 13.69 -0.85 -2.00
C ALA A 137 12.31 -0.27 -2.27
N LEU A 138 11.36 -1.15 -2.54
CA LEU A 138 9.94 -0.86 -2.61
C LEU A 138 9.18 -1.83 -1.72
N ARG A 139 8.25 -1.33 -0.91
CA ARG A 139 7.36 -2.14 -0.08
C ARG A 139 5.93 -1.66 -0.16
N LEU A 140 5.00 -2.60 -0.22
CA LEU A 140 3.55 -2.38 -0.17
C LEU A 140 2.97 -3.28 0.92
N ARG A 141 2.29 -2.69 1.89
CA ARG A 141 1.54 -3.43 2.91
C ARG A 141 0.07 -3.04 2.84
N MET A 142 -0.80 -4.04 2.88
CA MET A 142 -2.24 -3.82 2.89
C MET A 142 -2.84 -4.46 4.12
N TYR A 143 -3.77 -3.74 4.74
CA TYR A 143 -4.47 -4.17 5.94
C TYR A 143 -5.97 -4.11 5.70
N ASN A 144 -6.65 -5.19 6.04
CA ASN A 144 -8.08 -5.15 6.31
C ASN A 144 -8.28 -4.56 7.71
N VAL A 145 -9.22 -3.62 7.83
CA VAL A 145 -9.61 -3.01 9.10
C VAL A 145 -10.99 -3.52 9.46
N VAL A 146 -11.03 -4.41 10.44
CA VAL A 146 -12.26 -5.04 10.93
C VAL A 146 -13.04 -4.00 11.73
N PRO A 147 -14.31 -3.72 11.39
CA PRO A 147 -15.10 -2.75 12.12
C PRO A 147 -15.44 -3.27 13.52
N LYS A 148 -15.66 -2.34 14.46
CA LYS A 148 -16.08 -2.70 15.80
C LYS A 148 -17.48 -3.31 15.79
N GLY A 149 -17.64 -4.47 16.40
CA GLY A 149 -18.94 -5.14 16.55
C GLY A 149 -19.42 -5.85 15.29
N VAL A 150 -18.52 -6.26 14.40
CA VAL A 150 -18.89 -7.14 13.29
C VAL A 150 -19.37 -8.49 13.86
N GLU A 151 -20.60 -8.89 13.51
CA GLU A 151 -21.13 -10.20 13.83
C GLU A 151 -20.82 -11.18 12.68
N GLY A 152 -20.52 -12.44 12.98
CA GLY A 152 -20.37 -13.50 11.98
C GLY A 152 -18.96 -13.71 11.40
N VAL A 153 -17.94 -13.01 11.89
CA VAL A 153 -16.53 -13.34 11.61
C VAL A 153 -15.91 -13.89 12.90
N GLU A 154 -15.97 -15.20 13.07
CA GLU A 154 -15.45 -15.87 14.26
C GLU A 154 -13.92 -15.79 14.30
N GLY A 155 -13.34 -15.49 15.48
CA GLY A 155 -11.90 -15.45 15.67
C GLY A 155 -11.18 -14.17 15.20
N VAL A 156 -11.92 -13.11 14.83
CA VAL A 156 -11.33 -11.86 14.34
C VAL A 156 -11.68 -10.68 15.24
N ASP A 157 -10.67 -10.12 15.91
CA ASP A 157 -10.81 -8.89 16.69
C ASP A 157 -10.97 -7.66 15.80
N ALA A 158 -11.66 -6.64 16.32
CA ALA A 158 -11.77 -5.35 15.65
C ALA A 158 -10.40 -4.67 15.51
N GLY A 159 -10.14 -4.05 14.36
CA GLY A 159 -8.88 -3.37 14.08
C GLY A 159 -8.15 -3.87 12.83
N PRO A 160 -6.97 -3.30 12.53
CA PRO A 160 -6.21 -3.65 11.34
C PRO A 160 -5.51 -5.02 11.51
N TYR A 161 -5.57 -5.86 10.49
CA TYR A 161 -4.67 -7.00 10.33
C TYR A 161 -4.05 -6.99 8.93
N LEU A 162 -2.77 -7.35 8.87
CA LEU A 162 -2.01 -7.42 7.62
C LEU A 162 -2.63 -8.50 6.73
N VAL A 163 -2.95 -8.19 5.47
CA VAL A 163 -3.48 -9.13 4.48
C VAL A 163 -2.45 -9.40 3.39
N MET A 164 -1.64 -8.39 3.06
CA MET A 164 -0.60 -8.47 2.04
C MET A 164 0.66 -7.74 2.50
N ASP A 165 1.83 -8.37 2.32
CA ASP A 165 3.15 -7.76 2.50
C ASP A 165 4.02 -8.07 1.29
N ALA A 166 4.22 -7.07 0.44
CA ALA A 166 5.03 -7.17 -0.75
C ALA A 166 6.29 -6.33 -0.63
N ALA A 167 7.41 -6.91 -1.01
CA ALA A 167 8.74 -6.31 -0.94
C ALA A 167 9.50 -6.63 -2.22
N TRP A 168 10.10 -5.60 -2.81
CA TRP A 168 10.83 -5.68 -4.06
C TRP A 168 12.13 -4.90 -4.02
N GLU A 169 13.07 -5.35 -4.83
CA GLU A 169 14.34 -4.68 -5.12
C GLU A 169 14.35 -4.22 -6.59
N PRO A 170 15.09 -3.14 -6.91
CA PRO A 170 15.14 -2.63 -8.28
C PRO A 170 15.83 -3.64 -9.21
N VAL A 171 15.23 -3.89 -10.37
CA VAL A 171 15.85 -4.69 -11.42
C VAL A 171 16.93 -3.84 -12.08
N ARG A 172 18.20 -4.19 -11.85
CA ARG A 172 19.34 -3.54 -12.51
C ARG A 172 19.55 -4.16 -13.88
N ALA A 173 19.80 -3.30 -14.88
CA ALA A 173 20.12 -3.68 -16.25
C ALA A 173 21.53 -4.26 -16.37
#